data_AF-A0A1I7LR28-F1
#
_entry.id   AF-A0A1I7LR28-F1
#
_cell.length_a   1.000
_cell.length_b   1.000
_cell.length_c   1.000
_cell.angle_alpha   90.00
_cell.angle_beta   90.00
_cell.angle_gamma   90.00
#
_symmetry.space_group_name_H-M   'P 1'
#
loop_
_entity.id
_entity.type
_entity.pdbx_description
1 polymer ?
#
loop_
_entity_poly.entity_id
_entity_poly.type
_entity_poly.pdbx_seq_one_letter_code
_entity_poly.pdbx_strand_id
1 'polypeptide(L)'
;MERVEFLVLLALGAIIVALQVATLLRGRSNAGPDLSAGLERVEREVRMQLQATAQASRQEMGQTLAQSHAATVQQLDGMRRQIETLTESNTRRLLEVRATLESKIRELQTDNGARLEEMRKTVDEKLHATLEARLSASFQQVSERLERVHQGLGEMQQLALGVGDLKRVLTNVKTRGTWGEVQLEMLLEQVLTPDQYAKNVETIAGSNARVEFALKLPGQKEGGAPMWMPIDAKFPKEQYERLLEAAERADADGVALAGRELERAVRGEAKTIAEKYLSPPQTTDFAILFLPTEGLYAEVMRRPGLADDLQRVNRVSIAGPSTLMALLNSLQMGFRTLALEKRSSEVWQVLGAVKTEFAKFGDVLAATKLTLEKAARNIETAEVRSRQMARKLKSVEALPNETAQLLLGQEGDSDPES
;
A
#
# COMPACT_ATOMS: atom_id res chain seq x y z
N MET A 1 -67.55 -112.39 2.86
CA MET A 1 -66.81 -113.65 2.68
C MET A 1 -65.31 -113.41 2.36
N GLU A 2 -64.73 -112.24 2.68
CA GLU A 2 -63.29 -111.97 2.40
C GLU A 2 -62.37 -111.90 3.64
N ARG A 3 -62.89 -111.83 4.86
CA ARG A 3 -62.04 -111.72 6.08
C ARG A 3 -61.44 -113.06 6.53
N VAL A 4 -62.04 -114.18 6.16
CA VAL A 4 -61.61 -115.50 6.63
C VAL A 4 -60.36 -115.97 5.87
N GLU A 5 -60.27 -115.71 4.56
CA GLU A 5 -59.11 -116.12 3.75
C GLU A 5 -57.83 -115.35 4.12
N PHE A 6 -57.94 -114.06 4.46
CA PHE A 6 -56.80 -113.26 4.90
C PHE A 6 -56.23 -113.74 6.25
N LEU A 7 -57.10 -114.12 7.19
CA LEU A 7 -56.66 -114.67 8.49
C LEU A 7 -55.98 -116.04 8.33
N VAL A 8 -56.41 -116.87 7.38
CA VAL A 8 -55.79 -118.17 7.10
C VAL A 8 -54.39 -117.98 6.49
N LEU A 9 -54.20 -117.03 5.58
CA LEU A 9 -52.88 -116.74 5.01
C LEU A 9 -51.91 -116.15 6.04
N LEU A 10 -52.37 -115.26 6.92
CA LEU A 10 -51.56 -114.74 8.03
C LEU A 10 -51.16 -115.84 9.02
N ALA A 11 -52.09 -116.75 9.33
CA ALA A 11 -51.80 -117.90 10.19
C ALA A 11 -50.77 -118.84 9.55
N LEU A 12 -50.88 -119.12 8.25
CA LEU A 12 -49.90 -119.91 7.50
C LEU A 12 -48.52 -119.23 7.47
N GLY A 13 -48.47 -117.92 7.25
CA GLY A 13 -47.22 -117.15 7.30
C GLY A 13 -46.56 -117.18 8.69
N ALA A 14 -47.37 -117.02 9.75
CA ALA A 14 -46.89 -117.13 11.13
C ALA A 14 -46.39 -118.54 11.46
N ILE A 15 -47.05 -119.58 10.95
CA ILE A 15 -46.60 -120.97 11.12
C ILE A 15 -45.28 -121.21 10.39
N ILE A 16 -45.10 -120.70 9.17
CA ILE A 16 -43.84 -120.85 8.42
C ILE A 16 -42.69 -120.14 9.14
N VAL A 17 -42.92 -118.91 9.62
CA VAL A 17 -41.92 -118.17 10.41
C VAL A 17 -41.63 -118.89 11.73
N ALA A 18 -42.66 -119.39 12.42
CA ALA A 18 -42.47 -120.18 13.63
C ALA A 18 -41.71 -121.48 13.35
N LEU A 19 -41.96 -122.14 12.21
CA LEU A 19 -41.23 -123.36 11.81
C LEU A 19 -39.77 -123.04 11.46
N GLN A 20 -39.49 -121.91 10.80
CA GLN A 20 -38.12 -121.45 10.50
C GLN A 20 -37.37 -121.03 11.77
N VAL A 21 -38.04 -120.36 12.70
CA VAL A 21 -37.46 -120.01 13.99
C VAL A 21 -37.26 -121.26 14.84
N ALA A 22 -38.18 -122.24 14.78
CA ALA A 22 -38.04 -123.52 15.47
C ALA A 22 -36.93 -124.39 14.88
N THR A 23 -36.68 -124.38 13.56
CA THR A 23 -35.51 -125.06 12.96
C THR A 23 -34.22 -124.34 13.29
N LEU A 24 -34.21 -122.99 13.35
CA LEU A 24 -33.06 -122.21 13.82
C LEU A 24 -32.78 -122.41 15.32
N LEU A 25 -33.81 -122.60 16.14
CA LEU A 25 -33.68 -122.90 17.57
C LEU A 25 -33.33 -124.37 17.84
N ARG A 26 -33.84 -125.33 17.05
CA ARG A 26 -33.42 -126.74 17.09
C ARG A 26 -32.03 -126.98 16.47
N GLY A 27 -31.56 -126.12 15.57
CA GLY A 27 -30.15 -126.07 15.12
C GLY A 27 -29.21 -125.43 16.15
N ARG A 28 -29.77 -124.74 17.16
CA ARG A 28 -29.03 -124.06 18.24
C ARG A 28 -28.61 -125.00 19.38
N SER A 29 -29.01 -126.27 19.37
CA SER A 29 -28.52 -127.28 20.32
C SER A 29 -27.24 -128.00 19.85
N ASN A 30 -26.61 -127.55 18.75
CA ASN A 30 -25.31 -128.06 18.30
C ASN A 30 -24.40 -126.97 17.68
N ALA A 31 -24.60 -125.69 18.04
CA ALA A 31 -23.75 -124.59 17.61
C ALA A 31 -22.67 -124.30 18.67
N GLY A 32 -21.55 -125.02 18.54
CA GLY A 32 -20.30 -124.78 19.25
C GLY A 32 -19.58 -123.46 18.82
N PRO A 33 -18.33 -123.25 19.26
CA PRO A 33 -17.66 -121.95 19.47
C PRO A 33 -17.39 -121.03 18.25
N ASP A 34 -17.94 -121.32 17.06
CA ASP A 34 -17.56 -120.68 15.79
C ASP A 34 -18.29 -119.35 15.50
N LEU A 35 -19.48 -119.12 16.07
CA LEU A 35 -20.26 -117.91 15.78
C LEU A 35 -19.70 -116.66 16.50
N SER A 36 -19.09 -116.83 17.69
CA SER A 36 -18.35 -115.77 18.38
C SER A 36 -17.05 -115.40 17.66
N ALA A 37 -16.39 -116.38 17.03
CA ALA A 37 -15.18 -116.15 16.25
C ALA A 37 -15.46 -115.34 14.95
N GLY A 38 -16.64 -115.52 14.35
CA GLY A 38 -17.08 -114.74 13.18
C GLY A 38 -17.33 -113.28 13.50
N LEU A 39 -18.01 -112.98 14.62
CA LEU A 39 -18.28 -111.60 15.06
C LEU A 39 -17.02 -110.85 15.48
N GLU A 40 -16.07 -111.52 16.16
CA GLU A 40 -14.78 -110.92 16.49
C GLU A 40 -13.91 -110.61 15.26
N ARG A 41 -14.03 -111.41 14.18
CA ARG A 41 -13.31 -111.14 12.92
C ARG A 41 -13.85 -109.89 12.24
N VAL A 42 -15.18 -109.74 12.17
CA VAL A 42 -15.83 -108.56 11.57
C VAL A 42 -15.53 -107.30 12.38
N GLU A 43 -15.57 -107.36 13.71
CA GLU A 43 -15.21 -106.21 14.55
C GLU A 43 -13.73 -105.81 14.38
N ARG A 44 -12.82 -106.80 14.30
CA ARG A 44 -11.40 -106.56 14.02
C ARG A 44 -11.21 -105.93 12.64
N GLU A 45 -11.93 -106.39 11.63
CA GLU A 45 -11.84 -105.88 10.26
C GLU A 45 -12.34 -104.43 10.15
N VAL A 46 -13.46 -104.10 10.83
CA VAL A 46 -13.98 -102.72 10.89
C VAL A 46 -13.04 -101.79 11.66
N ARG A 47 -12.47 -102.23 12.80
CA ARG A 47 -11.46 -101.44 13.53
C ARG A 47 -10.20 -101.23 12.70
N MET A 48 -9.75 -102.24 11.95
CA MET A 48 -8.62 -102.10 11.04
C MET A 48 -8.92 -101.13 9.90
N GLN A 49 -10.11 -101.18 9.28
CA GLN A 49 -10.51 -100.21 8.26
C GLN A 49 -10.60 -98.79 8.83
N LEU A 50 -11.23 -98.59 9.99
CA LEU A 50 -11.31 -97.27 10.63
C LEU A 50 -9.92 -96.72 10.99
N GLN A 51 -9.02 -97.56 11.50
CA GLN A 51 -7.63 -97.15 11.76
C GLN A 51 -6.87 -96.83 10.48
N ALA A 52 -7.02 -97.63 9.43
CA ALA A 52 -6.39 -97.37 8.13
C ALA A 52 -6.91 -96.07 7.50
N THR A 53 -8.22 -95.82 7.58
CA THR A 53 -8.84 -94.59 7.06
C THR A 53 -8.43 -93.37 7.89
N ALA A 54 -8.35 -93.51 9.21
CA ALA A 54 -7.87 -92.45 10.10
C ALA A 54 -6.38 -92.16 9.91
N GLN A 55 -5.55 -93.16 9.62
CA GLN A 55 -4.14 -92.98 9.28
C GLN A 55 -3.98 -92.30 7.91
N ALA A 56 -4.72 -92.75 6.89
CA ALA A 56 -4.73 -92.14 5.57
C ALA A 56 -5.15 -90.66 5.64
N SER A 57 -6.23 -90.35 6.36
CA SER A 57 -6.69 -88.98 6.56
C SER A 57 -5.67 -88.10 7.30
N ARG A 58 -4.99 -88.62 8.35
CA ARG A 58 -3.90 -87.88 9.01
C ARG A 58 -2.71 -87.65 8.08
N GLN A 59 -2.41 -88.60 7.20
CA GLN A 59 -1.32 -88.49 6.25
C GLN A 59 -1.64 -87.48 5.14
N GLU A 60 -2.86 -87.48 4.60
CA GLU A 60 -3.35 -86.45 3.67
C GLU A 60 -3.38 -85.08 4.33
N MET A 61 -3.84 -84.98 5.59
CA MET A 61 -3.87 -83.71 6.31
C MET A 61 -2.45 -83.20 6.62
N GLY A 62 -1.51 -84.10 6.94
CA GLY A 62 -0.09 -83.75 7.09
C GLY A 62 0.56 -83.30 5.79
N GLN A 63 0.23 -83.94 4.66
CA GLN A 63 0.73 -83.55 3.34
C GLN A 63 0.14 -82.22 2.87
N THR A 64 -1.16 -81.98 3.08
CA THR A 64 -1.80 -80.71 2.74
C THR A 64 -1.28 -79.56 3.61
N LEU A 65 -1.06 -79.77 4.92
CA LEU A 65 -0.41 -78.78 5.77
C LEU A 65 1.03 -78.48 5.32
N ALA A 66 1.79 -79.51 4.96
CA ALA A 66 3.16 -79.33 4.48
C ALA A 66 3.19 -78.56 3.15
N GLN A 67 2.27 -78.83 2.24
CA GLN A 67 2.11 -78.08 1.00
C GLN A 67 1.66 -76.64 1.25
N SER A 68 0.71 -76.39 2.15
CA SER A 68 0.29 -75.03 2.49
C SER A 68 1.40 -74.24 3.18
N HIS A 69 2.19 -74.88 4.05
CA HIS A 69 3.35 -74.25 4.67
C HIS A 69 4.43 -73.93 3.64
N ALA A 70 4.73 -74.86 2.73
CA ALA A 70 5.71 -74.63 1.66
C ALA A 70 5.28 -73.47 0.74
N ALA A 71 4.00 -73.40 0.36
CA ALA A 71 3.45 -72.30 -0.44
C ALA A 71 3.53 -70.96 0.30
N THR A 72 3.23 -70.94 1.61
CA THR A 72 3.32 -69.72 2.43
C THR A 72 4.76 -69.24 2.57
N VAL A 73 5.72 -70.14 2.78
CA VAL A 73 7.16 -69.81 2.84
C VAL A 73 7.63 -69.24 1.50
N GLN A 74 7.24 -69.84 0.38
CA GLN A 74 7.56 -69.31 -0.95
C GLN A 74 6.97 -67.92 -1.20
N GLN A 75 5.75 -67.66 -0.72
CA GLN A 75 5.12 -66.34 -0.80
C GLN A 75 5.87 -65.30 0.04
N LEU A 76 6.29 -65.64 1.26
CA LEU A 76 7.09 -64.77 2.12
C LEU A 76 8.47 -64.48 1.53
N ASP A 77 9.13 -65.47 0.93
CA ASP A 77 10.41 -65.29 0.23
C ASP A 77 10.24 -64.38 -1.00
N GLY A 78 9.12 -64.53 -1.73
CA GLY A 78 8.76 -63.63 -2.83
C GLY A 78 8.59 -62.18 -2.37
N MET A 79 7.85 -61.96 -1.29
CA MET A 79 7.67 -60.64 -0.68
C MET A 79 8.99 -60.05 -0.17
N ARG A 80 9.84 -60.86 0.46
CA ARG A 80 11.15 -60.42 0.93
C ARG A 80 12.02 -59.91 -0.21
N ARG A 81 12.11 -60.66 -1.32
CA ARG A 81 12.85 -60.23 -2.52
C ARG A 81 12.26 -58.97 -3.14
N GLN A 82 10.94 -58.83 -3.14
CA GLN A 82 10.28 -57.62 -3.64
C GLN A 82 10.60 -56.40 -2.74
N ILE A 83 10.64 -56.56 -1.43
CA ILE A 83 11.04 -55.49 -0.50
C ILE A 83 12.53 -55.15 -0.67
N GLU A 84 13.41 -56.14 -0.84
CA GLU A 84 14.84 -55.91 -1.07
C GLU A 84 15.07 -55.13 -2.37
N THR A 85 14.42 -55.52 -3.47
CA THR A 85 14.51 -54.81 -4.76
C THR A 85 13.92 -53.41 -4.73
N LEU A 86 12.79 -53.21 -4.03
CA LEU A 86 12.21 -51.87 -3.82
C LEU A 86 13.13 -50.99 -2.98
N THR A 87 13.74 -51.55 -1.92
CA THR A 87 14.67 -50.82 -1.04
C THR A 87 15.94 -50.42 -1.79
N GLU A 88 16.48 -51.32 -2.62
CA GLU A 88 17.65 -51.02 -3.46
C GLU A 88 17.32 -49.96 -4.52
N SER A 89 16.18 -50.08 -5.21
CA SER A 89 15.72 -49.10 -6.18
C SER A 89 15.49 -47.73 -5.55
N ASN A 90 14.88 -47.69 -4.36
CA ASN A 90 14.65 -46.44 -3.64
C ASN A 90 15.97 -45.81 -3.18
N THR A 91 16.93 -46.61 -2.72
CA THR A 91 18.28 -46.14 -2.36
C THR A 91 18.99 -45.53 -3.57
N ARG A 92 18.93 -46.18 -4.74
CA ARG A 92 19.51 -45.63 -5.99
C ARG A 92 18.84 -44.31 -6.40
N ARG A 93 17.50 -44.24 -6.39
CA ARG A 93 16.76 -42.99 -6.69
C ARG A 93 17.12 -41.85 -5.75
N LEU A 94 17.27 -42.13 -4.45
CA LEU A 94 17.69 -41.12 -3.48
C LEU A 94 19.10 -40.60 -3.74
N LEU A 95 20.03 -41.47 -4.18
CA LEU A 95 21.38 -41.05 -4.56
C LEU A 95 21.37 -40.19 -5.84
N GLU A 96 20.58 -40.56 -6.85
CA GLU A 96 20.40 -39.76 -8.07
C GLU A 96 19.80 -38.38 -7.78
N VAL A 97 18.76 -38.32 -6.95
CA VAL A 97 18.15 -37.06 -6.51
C VAL A 97 19.16 -36.20 -5.76
N ARG A 98 19.94 -36.77 -4.83
CA ARG A 98 21.01 -36.03 -4.13
C ARG A 98 22.06 -35.49 -5.09
N ALA A 99 22.55 -36.31 -6.03
CA ALA A 99 23.54 -35.88 -7.02
C ALA A 99 23.01 -34.74 -7.91
N THR A 100 21.75 -34.82 -8.34
CA THR A 100 21.09 -33.78 -9.15
C THR A 100 20.92 -32.50 -8.36
N LEU A 101 20.53 -32.60 -7.08
CA LEU A 101 20.36 -31.45 -6.20
C LEU A 101 21.69 -30.76 -5.91
N GLU A 102 22.75 -31.52 -5.63
CA GLU A 102 24.10 -30.97 -5.45
C GLU A 102 24.61 -30.27 -6.71
N SER A 103 24.36 -30.85 -7.89
CA SER A 103 24.71 -30.22 -9.17
C SER A 103 23.95 -28.91 -9.38
N LYS A 104 22.64 -28.88 -9.15
CA LYS A 104 21.81 -27.67 -9.26
C LYS A 104 22.20 -26.59 -8.25
N ILE A 105 22.56 -26.96 -7.02
CA ILE A 105 23.03 -26.01 -6.01
C ILE A 105 24.36 -25.38 -6.45
N ARG A 106 25.31 -26.16 -6.98
CA ARG A 106 26.58 -25.62 -7.50
C ARG A 106 26.36 -24.69 -8.71
N GLU A 107 25.46 -25.06 -9.61
CA GLU A 107 25.08 -24.23 -10.75
C GLU A 107 24.47 -22.90 -10.29
N LEU A 108 23.54 -22.92 -9.32
CA LEU A 108 22.95 -21.72 -8.73
C LEU A 108 23.98 -20.85 -7.99
N GLN A 109 24.92 -21.46 -7.26
CA GLN A 109 26.00 -20.72 -6.61
C GLN A 109 26.90 -20.02 -7.63
N THR A 110 27.19 -20.68 -8.75
CA THR A 110 28.02 -20.13 -9.82
C THR A 110 27.29 -19.01 -10.59
N ASP A 111 26.02 -19.22 -10.94
CA ASP A 111 25.18 -18.21 -11.62
C ASP A 111 24.96 -16.98 -10.74
N ASN A 112 24.69 -17.17 -9.44
CA ASN A 112 24.59 -16.06 -8.51
C ASN A 112 25.91 -15.31 -8.34
N GLY A 113 27.05 -16.01 -8.30
CA GLY A 113 28.37 -15.38 -8.29
C GLY A 113 28.61 -14.50 -9.52
N ALA A 114 28.26 -15.00 -10.71
CA ALA A 114 28.38 -14.26 -11.95
C ALA A 114 27.46 -13.02 -12.00
N ARG A 115 26.19 -13.16 -11.58
CA ARG A 115 25.23 -12.03 -11.52
C ARG A 115 25.62 -10.97 -10.49
N LEU A 116 26.18 -11.37 -9.34
CA LEU A 116 26.68 -10.44 -8.34
C LEU A 116 27.88 -9.64 -8.88
N GLU A 117 28.79 -10.28 -9.62
CA GLU A 117 29.92 -9.60 -10.25
C GLU A 117 29.47 -8.66 -11.37
N GLU A 118 28.50 -9.07 -12.20
CA GLU A 118 27.90 -8.22 -13.23
C GLU A 118 27.17 -7.01 -12.63
N MET A 119 26.43 -7.21 -11.54
CA MET A 119 25.82 -6.11 -10.78
C MET A 119 26.89 -5.20 -10.19
N ARG A 120 27.97 -5.75 -9.61
CA ARG A 120 29.09 -4.95 -9.07
C ARG A 120 29.69 -4.07 -10.16
N LYS A 121 29.98 -4.66 -11.32
CA LYS A 121 30.54 -3.94 -12.48
C LYS A 121 29.59 -2.87 -13.01
N THR A 122 28.30 -3.18 -13.15
CA THR A 122 27.28 -2.23 -13.62
C THR A 122 27.06 -1.10 -12.62
N VAL A 123 27.09 -1.41 -11.32
CA VAL A 123 26.95 -0.43 -10.24
C VAL A 123 28.17 0.47 -10.19
N ASP A 124 29.39 -0.08 -10.28
CA ASP A 124 30.63 0.71 -10.36
C ASP A 124 30.63 1.61 -11.61
N GLU A 125 30.34 1.07 -12.80
CA GLU A 125 30.31 1.86 -14.04
C GLU A 125 29.26 2.97 -13.99
N LYS A 126 28.05 2.69 -13.49
CA LYS A 126 26.99 3.70 -13.38
C LYS A 126 27.26 4.72 -12.29
N LEU A 127 27.77 4.32 -11.12
CA LEU A 127 28.13 5.26 -10.06
C LEU A 127 29.31 6.13 -10.48
N HIS A 128 30.40 5.55 -11.00
CA HIS A 128 31.56 6.36 -11.41
C HIS A 128 31.18 7.33 -12.54
N ALA A 129 30.49 6.86 -13.58
CA ALA A 129 30.10 7.72 -14.70
C ALA A 129 29.12 8.83 -14.28
N THR A 130 28.12 8.54 -13.44
CA THR A 130 27.16 9.58 -13.01
C THR A 130 27.73 10.51 -11.94
N LEU A 131 28.56 10.01 -11.05
CA LEU A 131 29.18 10.81 -10.00
C LEU A 131 30.25 11.72 -10.62
N GLU A 132 31.10 11.22 -11.50
CA GLU A 132 32.13 12.02 -12.19
C GLU A 132 31.51 13.04 -13.13
N ALA A 133 30.45 12.69 -13.89
CA ALA A 133 29.74 13.65 -14.73
C ALA A 133 29.04 14.75 -13.92
N ARG A 134 28.38 14.40 -12.80
CA ARG A 134 27.71 15.40 -11.94
C ARG A 134 28.70 16.24 -11.15
N LEU A 135 29.78 15.65 -10.64
CA LEU A 135 30.84 16.37 -9.94
C LEU A 135 31.55 17.30 -10.92
N SER A 136 31.93 16.84 -12.11
CA SER A 136 32.57 17.67 -13.13
C SER A 136 31.64 18.80 -13.59
N ALA A 137 30.36 18.54 -13.82
CA ALA A 137 29.39 19.60 -14.16
C ALA A 137 29.22 20.61 -13.02
N SER A 138 29.17 20.14 -11.76
CA SER A 138 29.06 21.02 -10.58
C SER A 138 30.34 21.83 -10.38
N PHE A 139 31.52 21.23 -10.57
CA PHE A 139 32.81 21.91 -10.50
C PHE A 139 32.99 22.90 -11.66
N GLN A 140 32.55 22.58 -12.87
CA GLN A 140 32.55 23.51 -14.01
C GLN A 140 31.67 24.73 -13.72
N GLN A 141 30.47 24.51 -13.16
CA GLN A 141 29.55 25.58 -12.81
C GLN A 141 30.06 26.44 -11.64
N VAL A 142 30.74 25.82 -10.67
CA VAL A 142 31.39 26.53 -9.55
C VAL A 142 32.61 27.30 -10.06
N SER A 143 33.43 26.73 -10.95
CA SER A 143 34.56 27.40 -11.58
C SER A 143 34.11 28.56 -12.46
N GLU A 144 33.05 28.43 -13.27
CA GLU A 144 32.48 29.55 -14.03
C GLU A 144 31.93 30.66 -13.12
N ARG A 145 31.38 30.30 -11.96
CA ARG A 145 30.92 31.29 -10.97
C ARG A 145 32.10 31.95 -10.28
N LEU A 146 33.14 31.21 -9.93
CA LEU A 146 34.39 31.73 -9.37
C LEU A 146 35.12 32.61 -10.37
N GLU A 147 35.14 32.25 -11.66
CA GLU A 147 35.74 33.03 -12.72
C GLU A 147 34.95 34.31 -12.99
N ARG A 148 33.61 34.26 -12.98
CA ARG A 148 32.77 35.47 -13.00
C ARG A 148 32.94 36.34 -11.77
N VAL A 149 33.14 35.74 -10.59
CA VAL A 149 33.44 36.48 -9.36
C VAL A 149 34.85 37.09 -9.43
N HIS A 150 35.85 36.38 -9.96
CA HIS A 150 37.20 36.88 -10.16
C HIS A 150 37.27 37.96 -11.25
N GLN A 151 36.49 37.84 -12.32
CA GLN A 151 36.30 38.88 -13.33
C GLN A 151 35.60 40.10 -12.71
N GLY A 152 34.53 39.90 -11.92
CA GLY A 152 33.87 40.98 -11.18
C GLY A 152 34.76 41.65 -10.13
N LEU A 153 35.67 40.91 -9.49
CA LEU A 153 36.68 41.44 -8.57
C LEU A 153 37.84 42.13 -9.31
N GLY A 154 38.22 41.66 -10.50
CA GLY A 154 39.18 42.32 -11.39
C GLY A 154 38.63 43.62 -11.99
N GLU A 155 37.33 43.64 -12.31
CA GLU A 155 36.57 44.84 -12.64
C GLU A 155 36.48 45.78 -11.42
N MET A 156 36.38 45.29 -10.18
CA MET A 156 36.50 46.14 -8.99
C MET A 156 37.88 46.79 -8.85
N GLN A 157 38.96 46.11 -9.24
CA GLN A 157 40.30 46.69 -9.21
C GLN A 157 40.53 47.71 -10.34
N GLN A 158 39.85 47.58 -11.48
CA GLN A 158 39.75 48.64 -12.49
C GLN A 158 38.74 49.76 -12.14
N LEU A 159 37.70 49.47 -11.35
CA LEU A 159 36.75 50.47 -10.84
C LEU A 159 37.39 51.42 -9.81
N ALA A 160 38.48 51.02 -9.16
CA ALA A 160 39.30 51.93 -8.35
C ALA A 160 40.04 52.99 -9.20
N LEU A 161 40.28 52.72 -10.49
CA LEU A 161 40.83 53.68 -11.46
C LEU A 161 39.73 54.42 -12.25
N GLY A 162 38.52 53.85 -12.33
CA GLY A 162 37.35 54.39 -13.04
C GLY A 162 36.43 55.33 -12.24
N VAL A 163 36.86 55.83 -11.07
CA VAL A 163 36.06 56.74 -10.22
C VAL A 163 35.75 58.09 -10.90
N GLY A 164 36.41 58.41 -12.02
CA GLY A 164 36.14 59.61 -12.82
C GLY A 164 34.89 59.55 -13.71
N ASP A 165 34.51 58.38 -14.23
CA ASP A 165 33.43 58.27 -15.24
C ASP A 165 32.03 58.06 -14.61
N LEU A 166 31.94 57.51 -13.40
CA LEU A 166 30.68 57.49 -12.63
C LEU A 166 30.23 58.91 -12.25
N LYS A 167 31.19 59.84 -12.05
CA LYS A 167 30.90 61.26 -11.83
C LYS A 167 30.19 61.90 -13.03
N ARG A 168 30.43 61.44 -14.26
CA ARG A 168 29.80 61.98 -15.49
C ARG A 168 28.37 61.49 -15.70
N VAL A 169 28.07 60.22 -15.42
CA VAL A 169 26.71 59.64 -15.58
C VAL A 169 25.71 60.20 -14.54
N LEU A 170 26.24 60.67 -13.40
CA LEU A 170 25.49 61.21 -12.27
C LEU A 170 25.15 62.71 -12.37
N THR A 171 25.44 63.37 -13.50
CA THR A 171 25.19 64.81 -13.70
C THR A 171 23.76 65.13 -14.15
N ASN A 172 23.02 64.18 -14.73
CA ASN A 172 21.70 64.44 -15.33
C ASN A 172 20.54 64.17 -14.36
N VAL A 173 19.62 65.12 -14.18
CA VAL A 173 18.60 65.09 -13.10
C VAL A 173 17.61 63.91 -13.22
N LYS A 174 17.37 63.40 -14.44
CA LYS A 174 16.49 62.23 -14.65
C LYS A 174 17.13 60.88 -14.32
N THR A 175 18.45 60.73 -14.49
CA THR A 175 19.18 59.52 -14.08
C THR A 175 19.43 59.46 -12.56
N ARG A 176 19.21 60.58 -11.83
CA ARG A 176 19.41 60.68 -10.38
C ARG A 176 18.34 59.98 -9.53
N GLY A 177 17.07 60.05 -9.94
CA GLY A 177 15.96 59.36 -9.24
C GLY A 177 15.89 57.87 -9.57
N THR A 178 16.06 57.55 -10.84
CA THR A 178 16.01 56.18 -11.36
C THR A 178 17.09 55.25 -10.77
N TRP A 179 18.27 55.75 -10.39
CA TRP A 179 19.29 54.89 -9.78
C TRP A 179 18.86 54.33 -8.42
N GLY A 180 18.18 55.13 -7.59
CA GLY A 180 17.67 54.67 -6.30
C GLY A 180 16.56 53.63 -6.47
N GLU A 181 15.66 53.87 -7.43
CA GLU A 181 14.60 52.94 -7.80
C GLU A 181 15.16 51.60 -8.32
N VAL A 182 16.13 51.64 -9.23
CA VAL A 182 16.77 50.43 -9.80
C VAL A 182 17.49 49.63 -8.71
N GLN A 183 18.18 50.30 -7.79
CA GLN A 183 18.84 49.61 -6.69
C GLN A 183 17.84 48.95 -5.73
N LEU A 184 16.74 49.64 -5.42
CA LEU A 184 15.65 49.09 -4.63
C LEU A 184 15.02 47.87 -5.32
N GLU A 185 14.75 47.97 -6.63
CA GLU A 185 14.25 46.89 -7.47
C GLU A 185 15.14 45.65 -7.40
N MET A 186 16.46 45.83 -7.58
CA MET A 186 17.43 44.75 -7.51
C MET A 186 17.43 44.04 -6.14
N LEU A 187 17.32 44.79 -5.04
CA LEU A 187 17.26 44.21 -3.69
C LEU A 187 15.97 43.40 -3.48
N LEU A 188 14.83 43.92 -3.98
CA LEU A 188 13.55 43.23 -3.90
C LEU A 188 13.56 41.93 -4.71
N GLU A 189 14.07 41.96 -5.94
CA GLU A 189 14.14 40.80 -6.83
C GLU A 189 15.07 39.69 -6.34
N GLN A 190 16.09 40.03 -5.54
CA GLN A 190 17.00 39.05 -4.95
C GLN A 190 16.34 38.20 -3.85
N VAL A 191 15.38 38.77 -3.11
CA VAL A 191 14.81 38.14 -1.89
C VAL A 191 13.36 37.70 -2.10
N LEU A 192 12.57 38.47 -2.86
CA LEU A 192 11.14 38.28 -3.00
C LEU A 192 10.75 37.79 -4.40
N THR A 193 9.67 37.02 -4.48
CA THR A 193 9.07 36.67 -5.78
C THR A 193 8.23 37.84 -6.31
N PRO A 194 8.00 37.93 -7.64
CA PRO A 194 7.18 38.99 -8.23
C PRO A 194 5.75 39.10 -7.67
N ASP A 195 5.21 38.03 -7.07
CA ASP A 195 3.88 38.04 -6.45
C ASP A 195 3.86 38.66 -5.03
N GLN A 196 5.03 38.84 -4.41
CA GLN A 196 5.20 39.33 -3.04
C GLN A 196 5.42 40.83 -2.94
N TYR A 197 5.60 41.52 -4.06
CA TYR A 197 5.73 42.97 -4.13
C TYR A 197 5.11 43.49 -5.43
N ALA A 198 4.92 44.80 -5.53
CA ALA A 198 4.42 45.41 -6.74
C ALA A 198 5.08 46.78 -6.96
N LYS A 199 5.22 47.17 -8.24
CA LYS A 199 5.88 48.39 -8.68
C LYS A 199 4.82 49.45 -9.04
N ASN A 200 5.08 50.72 -8.73
CA ASN A 200 4.22 51.86 -9.07
C ASN A 200 2.75 51.68 -8.67
N VAL A 201 2.53 51.27 -7.42
CA VAL A 201 1.21 50.95 -6.89
C VAL A 201 0.57 52.13 -6.20
N GLU A 202 -0.73 52.30 -6.42
CA GLU A 202 -1.55 53.19 -5.64
C GLU A 202 -2.00 52.47 -4.35
N THR A 203 -1.41 52.85 -3.22
CA THR A 203 -1.67 52.20 -1.93
C THR A 203 -2.99 52.68 -1.29
N ILE A 204 -3.43 53.89 -1.66
CA ILE A 204 -4.70 54.50 -1.24
C ILE A 204 -5.57 54.68 -2.48
N ALA A 205 -6.65 53.92 -2.58
CA ALA A 205 -7.52 53.94 -3.76
C ALA A 205 -8.11 55.35 -4.02
N GLY A 206 -7.91 55.89 -5.23
CA GLY A 206 -8.44 57.18 -5.67
C GLY A 206 -7.55 58.38 -5.31
N SER A 207 -6.38 58.17 -4.71
CA SER A 207 -5.39 59.22 -4.40
C SER A 207 -4.58 59.65 -5.62
N ASN A 208 -4.49 58.80 -6.66
CA ASN A 208 -3.54 58.91 -7.77
C ASN A 208 -2.06 58.97 -7.35
N ALA A 209 -1.75 58.79 -6.06
CA ALA A 209 -0.40 58.78 -5.55
C ALA A 209 0.16 57.36 -5.65
N ARG A 210 1.14 57.17 -6.53
CA ARG A 210 1.79 55.87 -6.75
C ARG A 210 3.12 55.83 -6.01
N VAL A 211 3.26 54.86 -5.12
CA VAL A 211 4.55 54.56 -4.49
C VAL A 211 5.39 53.72 -5.45
N GLU A 212 6.70 53.95 -5.46
CA GLU A 212 7.65 53.24 -6.33
C GLU A 212 7.54 51.72 -6.15
N PHE A 213 7.54 51.26 -4.89
CA PHE A 213 7.38 49.85 -4.55
C PHE A 213 6.49 49.65 -3.33
N ALA A 214 5.74 48.56 -3.30
CA ALA A 214 5.00 48.14 -2.12
C ALA A 214 5.11 46.64 -1.91
N LEU A 215 5.39 46.20 -0.68
CA LEU A 215 5.33 44.77 -0.36
C LEU A 215 3.89 44.35 -0.13
N LYS A 216 3.55 43.18 -0.65
CA LYS A 216 2.25 42.55 -0.52
C LYS A 216 2.23 41.70 0.74
N LEU A 217 1.69 42.24 1.82
CA LEU A 217 1.49 41.47 3.05
C LEU A 217 0.17 40.70 3.00
N PRO A 218 0.13 39.48 3.57
CA PRO A 218 -1.09 38.70 3.69
C PRO A 218 -2.11 39.46 4.55
N GLY A 219 -3.26 39.79 3.97
CA GLY A 219 -4.33 40.49 4.67
C GLY A 219 -4.95 39.64 5.79
N GLN A 220 -5.62 40.30 6.74
CA GLN A 220 -6.24 39.66 7.91
C GLN A 220 -7.42 38.72 7.58
N LYS A 221 -7.94 38.74 6.35
CA LYS A 221 -9.06 37.89 5.90
C LYS A 221 -8.65 37.07 4.66
N GLU A 222 -8.96 35.79 4.67
CA GLU A 222 -8.84 34.94 3.47
C GLU A 222 -9.68 35.51 2.32
N GLY A 223 -9.04 35.79 1.19
CA GLY A 223 -9.67 36.38 0.01
C GLY A 223 -9.83 37.91 0.03
N GLY A 224 -9.35 38.61 1.05
CA GLY A 224 -9.35 40.08 1.10
C GLY A 224 -8.28 40.73 0.23
N ALA A 225 -8.39 42.04 0.01
CA ALA A 225 -7.33 42.84 -0.61
C ALA A 225 -6.04 42.72 0.22
N PRO A 226 -4.86 42.60 -0.43
CA PRO A 226 -3.60 42.54 0.27
C PRO A 226 -3.35 43.83 1.05
N MET A 227 -2.67 43.71 2.19
CA MET A 227 -2.18 44.88 2.92
C MET A 227 -0.86 45.32 2.29
N TRP A 228 -0.75 46.59 1.91
CA TRP A 228 0.45 47.12 1.28
C TRP A 228 1.42 47.70 2.31
N MET A 229 2.71 47.35 2.21
CA MET A 229 3.78 48.06 2.92
C MET A 229 4.54 48.96 1.95
N PRO A 230 4.34 50.29 1.98
CA PRO A 230 4.95 51.21 1.02
C PRO A 230 6.47 51.33 1.24
N ILE A 231 7.24 51.34 0.15
CA ILE A 231 8.68 51.58 0.14
C ILE A 231 8.99 52.60 -0.96
N ASP A 232 9.59 53.72 -0.58
CA ASP A 232 9.87 54.84 -1.48
C ASP A 232 11.36 55.21 -1.37
N ALA A 233 12.07 55.24 -2.50
CA ALA A 233 13.49 55.57 -2.56
C ALA A 233 13.68 57.07 -2.64
N LYS A 234 14.50 57.62 -1.74
CA LYS A 234 14.84 59.05 -1.77
C LYS A 234 16.32 59.27 -1.67
N PHE A 235 16.79 60.21 -2.47
CA PHE A 235 18.19 60.58 -2.52
C PHE A 235 18.34 62.11 -2.50
N PRO A 236 18.39 62.75 -1.31
CA PRO A 236 18.72 64.17 -1.14
C PRO A 236 20.20 64.43 -1.46
N LYS A 237 20.55 64.18 -2.73
CA LYS A 237 21.90 64.11 -3.24
C LYS A 237 22.64 65.43 -3.09
N GLU A 238 21.98 66.55 -3.39
CA GLU A 238 22.60 67.87 -3.35
C GLU A 238 23.04 68.24 -1.92
N GLN A 239 22.18 67.98 -0.94
CA GLN A 239 22.47 68.22 0.47
C GLN A 239 23.59 67.29 0.95
N TYR A 240 23.59 66.03 0.50
CA TYR A 240 24.61 65.06 0.82
C TYR A 240 25.98 65.39 0.17
N GLU A 241 26.01 65.79 -1.10
CA GLU A 241 27.23 66.23 -1.81
C GLU A 241 27.81 67.48 -1.16
N ARG A 242 26.98 68.49 -0.84
CA ARG A 242 27.44 69.69 -0.12
C ARG A 242 28.03 69.37 1.25
N LEU A 243 27.47 68.37 1.94
CA LEU A 243 28.02 67.90 3.21
C LEU A 243 29.39 67.25 3.02
N LEU A 244 29.55 66.39 2.01
CA LEU A 244 30.83 65.74 1.71
C LEU A 244 31.90 66.76 1.29
N GLU A 245 31.56 67.71 0.41
CA GLU A 245 32.49 68.76 -0.02
C GLU A 245 32.94 69.66 1.14
N ALA A 246 32.03 70.03 2.05
CA ALA A 246 32.39 70.79 3.24
C ALA A 246 33.30 69.99 4.18
N ALA A 247 33.05 68.67 4.31
CA ALA A 247 33.90 67.78 5.11
C ALA A 247 35.30 67.63 4.51
N GLU A 248 35.41 67.48 3.18
CA GLU A 248 36.69 67.41 2.46
C GLU A 248 37.52 68.69 2.61
N ARG A 249 36.86 69.85 2.65
CA ARG A 249 37.50 71.16 2.88
C ARG A 249 37.81 71.46 4.35
N ALA A 250 37.51 70.52 5.26
CA ALA A 250 37.61 70.71 6.71
C ALA A 250 36.84 71.96 7.22
N ASP A 251 35.74 72.31 6.57
CA ASP A 251 34.87 73.43 6.93
C ASP A 251 33.79 72.96 7.91
N ALA A 252 34.06 73.13 9.21
CA ALA A 252 33.16 72.68 10.27
C ALA A 252 31.78 73.36 10.24
N ASP A 253 31.73 74.65 9.89
CA ASP A 253 30.47 75.41 9.80
C ASP A 253 29.66 74.98 8.57
N GLY A 254 30.34 74.76 7.44
CA GLY A 254 29.75 74.21 6.23
C GLY A 254 29.13 72.82 6.45
N VAL A 255 29.82 71.94 7.16
CA VAL A 255 29.31 70.60 7.52
C VAL A 255 28.07 70.70 8.41
N ALA A 256 28.08 71.59 9.40
CA ALA A 256 26.93 71.81 10.28
C ALA A 256 25.71 72.36 9.54
N LEU A 257 25.91 73.29 8.60
CA LEU A 257 24.86 73.86 7.77
C LEU A 257 24.27 72.83 6.79
N ALA A 258 25.11 72.22 5.96
CA ALA A 258 24.69 71.21 4.98
C ALA A 258 24.00 70.02 5.65
N GLY A 259 24.47 69.67 6.85
CA GLY A 259 23.84 68.69 7.71
C GLY A 259 22.41 69.00 8.13
N ARG A 260 22.15 70.24 8.55
CA ARG A 260 20.79 70.69 8.91
C ARG A 260 19.87 70.74 7.69
N GLU A 261 20.40 71.08 6.52
CA GLU A 261 19.65 71.04 5.27
C GLU A 261 19.27 69.60 4.87
N LEU A 262 20.21 68.66 4.99
CA LEU A 262 19.95 67.24 4.76
C LEU A 262 18.88 66.71 5.70
N GLU A 263 18.97 67.03 6.99
CA GLU A 263 17.95 66.65 7.97
C GLU A 263 16.57 67.18 7.59
N ARG A 264 16.47 68.46 7.22
CA ARG A 264 15.20 69.08 6.80
C ARG A 264 14.64 68.41 5.55
N ALA A 265 15.49 68.08 4.57
CA ALA A 265 15.08 67.38 3.37
C ALA A 265 14.49 66.00 3.68
N VAL A 266 15.20 65.20 4.49
CA VAL A 266 14.74 63.85 4.89
C VAL A 266 13.44 63.92 5.69
N ARG A 267 13.27 64.93 6.57
CA ARG A 267 12.00 65.18 7.27
C ARG A 267 10.85 65.52 6.32
N GLY A 268 11.11 66.33 5.29
CA GLY A 268 10.12 66.68 4.27
C GLY A 268 9.67 65.47 3.44
N GLU A 269 10.62 64.62 3.05
CA GLU A 269 10.32 63.40 2.30
C GLU A 269 9.52 62.39 3.13
N ALA A 270 9.92 62.14 4.38
CA ALA A 270 9.19 61.25 5.27
C ALA A 270 7.76 61.74 5.54
N LYS A 271 7.55 63.05 5.69
CA LYS A 271 6.21 63.63 5.80
C LYS A 271 5.38 63.39 4.54
N THR A 272 5.98 63.61 3.37
CA THR A 272 5.32 63.38 2.07
C THR A 272 4.91 61.92 1.89
N ILE A 273 5.79 60.97 2.25
CA ILE A 273 5.53 59.53 2.20
C ILE A 273 4.36 59.15 3.11
N ALA A 274 4.37 59.67 4.34
CA ALA A 274 3.31 59.41 5.30
C ALA A 274 1.94 59.90 4.80
N GLU A 275 1.88 61.14 4.28
CA GLU A 275 0.64 61.75 3.80
C GLU A 275 0.10 61.09 2.52
N LYS A 276 0.97 60.65 1.62
CA LYS A 276 0.57 60.09 0.32
C LYS A 276 0.29 58.60 0.33
N TYR A 277 0.99 57.84 1.17
CA TYR A 277 1.03 56.39 1.02
C TYR A 277 0.51 55.61 2.22
N LEU A 278 0.34 56.21 3.40
CA LEU A 278 -0.17 55.51 4.58
C LEU A 278 -1.68 55.70 4.74
N SER A 279 -2.42 54.59 4.71
CA SER A 279 -3.85 54.54 5.02
C SER A 279 -4.25 53.18 5.61
N PRO A 280 -3.92 52.89 6.89
CA PRO A 280 -4.46 51.73 7.58
C PRO A 280 -6.01 51.74 7.55
N PRO A 281 -6.68 50.61 7.28
CA PRO A 281 -6.17 49.24 7.26
C PRO A 281 -5.70 48.73 5.87
N GLN A 282 -5.71 49.57 4.82
CA GLN A 282 -5.29 49.15 3.46
C GLN A 282 -3.77 49.02 3.35
N THR A 283 -3.05 49.76 4.18
CA THR A 283 -1.59 49.72 4.29
C THR A 283 -1.15 49.29 5.68
N THR A 284 0.14 49.00 5.81
CA THR A 284 0.81 48.89 7.10
C THR A 284 0.71 50.19 7.90
N ASP A 285 0.97 50.04 9.20
CA ASP A 285 1.06 51.15 10.13
C ASP A 285 2.31 52.01 9.98
N PHE A 286 3.22 51.65 9.08
CA PHE A 286 4.42 52.41 8.79
C PHE A 286 4.88 52.19 7.36
N ALA A 287 5.67 53.12 6.81
CA ALA A 287 6.30 53.01 5.50
C ALA A 287 7.82 52.99 5.64
N ILE A 288 8.51 52.61 4.57
CA ILE A 288 9.97 52.59 4.51
C ILE A 288 10.46 53.70 3.60
N LEU A 289 11.33 54.57 4.14
CA LEU A 289 12.14 55.50 3.38
C LEU A 289 13.48 54.83 3.07
N PHE A 290 13.67 54.47 1.80
CA PHE A 290 14.89 53.82 1.33
C PHE A 290 15.93 54.86 0.92
N LEU A 291 17.14 54.73 1.46
CA LEU A 291 18.30 55.56 1.11
C LEU A 291 19.30 54.68 0.34
N PRO A 292 19.60 54.98 -0.94
CA PRO A 292 20.32 54.05 -1.83
C PRO A 292 21.79 53.83 -1.47
N THR A 293 22.41 54.73 -0.71
CA THR A 293 23.82 54.58 -0.31
C THR A 293 23.95 54.39 1.20
N GLU A 294 24.83 53.48 1.61
CA GLU A 294 25.14 53.27 3.02
C GLU A 294 25.73 54.53 3.68
N GLY A 295 26.52 55.31 2.94
CA GLY A 295 27.06 56.58 3.43
C GLY A 295 25.98 57.61 3.76
N LEU A 296 24.97 57.74 2.90
CA LEU A 296 23.83 58.61 3.17
C LEU A 296 23.02 58.10 4.36
N TYR A 297 22.73 56.80 4.40
CA TYR A 297 22.05 56.19 5.54
C TYR A 297 22.79 56.46 6.85
N ALA A 298 24.11 56.26 6.89
CA ALA A 298 24.94 56.51 8.06
C ALA A 298 24.92 57.98 8.49
N GLU A 299 24.98 58.93 7.56
CA GLU A 299 24.91 60.36 7.87
C GLU A 299 23.55 60.74 8.48
N VAL A 300 22.46 60.17 7.96
CA VAL A 300 21.11 60.37 8.51
C VAL A 300 20.98 59.73 9.89
N MET A 301 21.52 58.53 10.11
CA MET A 301 21.48 57.85 11.42
C MET A 301 22.33 58.52 12.48
N ARG A 302 23.42 59.20 12.09
CA ARG A 302 24.28 59.94 13.02
C ARG A 302 23.59 61.18 13.62
N ARG A 303 22.49 61.65 13.02
CA ARG A 303 21.73 62.82 13.47
C ARG A 303 20.90 62.45 14.72
N PRO A 304 21.17 63.06 15.88
CA PRO A 304 20.47 62.71 17.11
C PRO A 304 18.95 62.93 16.98
N GLY A 305 18.16 61.92 17.31
CA GLY A 305 16.68 61.98 17.37
C GLY A 305 15.95 62.02 16.03
N LEU A 306 16.65 62.12 14.88
CA LEU A 306 16.01 62.19 13.57
C LEU A 306 15.24 60.91 13.24
N ALA A 307 15.88 59.74 13.38
CA ALA A 307 15.24 58.45 13.11
C ALA A 307 14.01 58.21 14.01
N ASP A 308 14.17 58.46 15.31
CA ASP A 308 13.10 58.28 16.29
C ASP A 308 11.92 59.22 16.04
N ASP A 309 12.18 60.46 15.66
CA ASP A 309 11.14 61.43 15.30
C ASP A 309 10.38 60.99 14.06
N LEU A 310 11.07 60.53 13.02
CA LEU A 310 10.45 60.08 11.77
C LEU A 310 9.59 58.84 11.97
N GLN A 311 10.04 57.91 12.80
CA GLN A 311 9.26 56.74 13.15
C GLN A 311 8.04 57.10 14.01
N ARG A 312 8.19 57.98 15.01
CA ARG A 312 7.11 58.34 15.95
C ARG A 312 6.06 59.26 15.34
N VAL A 313 6.49 60.27 14.59
CA VAL A 313 5.61 61.33 14.06
C VAL A 313 5.07 60.97 12.69
N ASN A 314 5.95 60.54 11.77
CA ASN A 314 5.57 60.25 10.39
C ASN A 314 5.27 58.78 10.15
N ARG A 315 5.56 57.89 11.12
CA ARG A 315 5.41 56.44 10.95
C ARG A 315 6.24 55.96 9.76
N VAL A 316 7.43 56.53 9.58
CA VAL A 316 8.35 56.18 8.50
C VAL A 316 9.65 55.65 9.12
N SER A 317 9.99 54.41 8.76
CA SER A 317 11.27 53.80 9.14
C SER A 317 12.29 54.03 8.02
N ILE A 318 13.53 54.34 8.38
CA ILE A 318 14.60 54.58 7.42
C ILE A 318 15.38 53.29 7.20
N ALA A 319 15.72 52.97 5.95
CA ALA A 319 16.53 51.81 5.62
C ALA A 319 17.58 52.13 4.57
N GLY A 320 18.84 51.75 4.83
CA GLY A 320 19.88 51.62 3.80
C GLY A 320 19.82 50.24 3.10
N PRO A 321 20.68 49.98 2.10
CA PRO A 321 20.72 48.71 1.37
C PRO A 321 20.82 47.47 2.26
N SER A 322 21.74 47.48 3.23
CA SER A 322 21.98 46.35 4.14
C SER A 322 20.85 46.15 5.13
N THR A 323 20.33 47.25 5.69
CA THR A 323 19.19 47.21 6.62
C THR A 323 17.92 46.72 5.92
N LEU A 324 17.67 47.19 4.70
CA LEU A 324 16.53 46.73 3.90
C LEU A 324 16.68 45.24 3.57
N MET A 325 17.87 44.80 3.15
CA MET A 325 18.14 43.39 2.87
C MET A 325 17.89 42.50 4.10
N ALA A 326 18.31 42.94 5.29
CA ALA A 326 18.04 42.23 6.54
C ALA A 326 16.53 42.16 6.84
N LEU A 327 15.81 43.27 6.65
CA LEU A 327 14.36 43.34 6.85
C LEU A 327 13.61 42.42 5.87
N LEU A 328 13.99 42.44 4.59
CA LEU A 328 13.39 41.59 3.56
C LEU A 328 13.63 40.10 3.86
N ASN A 329 14.83 39.71 4.30
CA ASN A 329 15.12 38.34 4.70
C ASN A 329 14.28 37.90 5.91
N SER A 330 14.09 38.77 6.89
CA SER A 330 13.22 38.52 8.04
C SER A 330 11.77 38.32 7.61
N LEU A 331 11.26 39.18 6.73
CA LEU A 331 9.91 39.08 6.17
C LEU A 331 9.72 37.82 5.31
N GLN A 332 10.72 37.43 4.52
CA GLN A 332 10.70 36.21 3.71
C GLN A 332 10.52 34.97 4.60
N MET A 333 11.17 34.93 5.77
CA MET A 333 10.98 33.84 6.73
C MET A 333 9.55 33.83 7.29
N GLY A 334 8.98 35.01 7.56
CA GLY A 334 7.56 35.15 7.94
C GLY A 334 6.59 34.64 6.86
N PHE A 335 6.83 34.98 5.59
CA PHE A 335 6.02 34.48 4.48
C PHE A 335 6.11 32.97 4.30
N ARG A 336 7.30 32.37 4.49
CA ARG A 336 7.48 30.91 4.43
C ARG A 336 6.70 30.19 5.53
N THR A 337 6.72 30.72 6.76
CA THR A 337 5.95 30.16 7.87
C THR A 337 4.45 30.22 7.59
N LEU A 338 3.94 31.36 7.12
CA LEU A 338 2.50 31.48 6.82
C LEU A 338 2.07 30.61 5.63
N ALA A 339 2.91 30.49 4.59
CA ALA A 339 2.64 29.60 3.46
C ALA A 339 2.57 28.13 3.90
N LEU A 340 3.38 27.74 4.90
CA LEU A 340 3.34 26.40 5.49
C LEU A 340 2.04 26.17 6.28
N GLU A 341 1.60 27.13 7.09
CA GLU A 341 0.33 27.05 7.84
C GLU A 341 -0.88 26.87 6.91
N LYS A 342 -0.95 27.61 5.80
CA LYS A 342 -2.04 27.47 4.82
C LYS A 342 -2.11 26.09 4.19
N ARG A 343 -0.97 25.49 3.84
CA ARG A 343 -0.94 24.12 3.29
C ARG A 343 -1.42 23.08 4.30
N SER A 344 -1.18 23.28 5.59
CA SER A 344 -1.74 22.40 6.63
C SER A 344 -3.27 22.52 6.74
N SER A 345 -3.85 23.70 6.48
CA SER A 345 -5.30 23.90 6.44
C SER A 345 -5.97 23.15 5.26
N GLU A 346 -5.32 23.15 4.09
CA GLU A 346 -5.79 22.37 2.92
C GLU A 346 -5.87 20.87 3.23
N VAL A 347 -4.89 20.33 3.96
CA VAL A 347 -4.91 18.92 4.39
C VAL A 347 -6.13 18.62 5.28
N TRP A 348 -6.52 19.53 6.18
CA TRP A 348 -7.72 19.38 7.00
C TRP A 348 -9.01 19.42 6.19
N GLN A 349 -9.10 20.27 5.16
CA GLN A 349 -10.25 20.28 4.25
C GLN A 349 -10.38 18.98 3.46
N VAL A 350 -9.26 18.46 2.92
CA VAL A 350 -9.25 17.18 2.21
C VAL A 350 -9.65 16.04 3.14
N LEU A 351 -9.13 16.00 4.37
CA LEU A 351 -9.53 15.02 5.38
C LEU A 351 -11.02 15.14 5.76
N GLY A 352 -11.56 16.36 5.83
CA GLY A 352 -12.99 16.60 6.05
C GLY A 352 -13.87 16.06 4.91
N ALA A 353 -13.46 16.27 3.66
CA ALA A 353 -14.12 15.71 2.48
C ALA A 353 -14.09 14.18 2.50
N VAL A 354 -12.92 13.58 2.79
CA VAL A 354 -12.75 12.13 2.90
C VAL A 354 -13.61 11.53 4.01
N LYS A 355 -13.69 12.18 5.19
CA LYS A 355 -14.56 11.75 6.30
C LYS A 355 -16.03 11.71 5.88
N THR A 356 -16.47 12.70 5.12
CA THR A 356 -17.86 12.77 4.62
C THR A 356 -18.15 11.64 3.64
N GLU A 357 -17.19 11.31 2.77
CA GLU A 357 -17.36 10.23 1.80
C GLU A 357 -17.32 8.84 2.46
N PHE A 358 -16.50 8.67 3.50
CA PHE A 358 -16.51 7.45 4.34
C PHE A 358 -17.85 7.25 5.07
N ALA A 359 -18.50 8.31 5.52
CA ALA A 359 -19.83 8.22 6.14
C ALA A 359 -20.88 7.71 5.14
N LYS A 360 -20.90 8.27 3.92
CA LYS A 360 -21.79 7.80 2.84
C LYS A 360 -21.54 6.34 2.47
N PHE A 361 -20.27 5.92 2.43
CA PHE A 361 -19.93 4.52 2.17
C PHE A 361 -20.46 3.58 3.27
N GLY A 362 -20.44 4.03 4.53
CA GLY A 362 -21.07 3.33 5.66
C GLY A 362 -22.58 3.13 5.47
N ASP A 363 -23.30 4.15 4.99
CA ASP A 363 -24.73 4.07 4.71
C ASP A 363 -25.05 3.05 3.61
N VAL A 364 -24.23 3.01 2.55
CA VAL A 364 -24.36 2.02 1.46
C VAL A 364 -24.12 0.60 1.97
N LEU A 365 -23.11 0.39 2.83
CA LEU A 365 -22.87 -0.91 3.46
C LEU A 365 -24.05 -1.35 4.34
N ALA A 366 -24.62 -0.43 5.11
CA ALA A 366 -25.78 -0.71 5.97
C ALA A 366 -27.00 -1.12 5.14
N ALA A 367 -27.28 -0.41 4.03
CA ALA A 367 -28.35 -0.77 3.10
C ALA A 367 -28.12 -2.14 2.45
N THR A 368 -26.87 -2.45 2.09
CA THR A 368 -26.49 -3.73 1.48
C THR A 368 -26.69 -4.88 2.47
N LYS A 369 -26.28 -4.72 3.73
CA LYS A 369 -26.54 -5.69 4.80
C LYS A 369 -28.03 -5.99 4.95
N LEU A 370 -28.86 -4.97 4.97
CA LEU A 370 -30.31 -5.10 5.15
C LEU A 370 -30.96 -5.85 3.96
N THR A 371 -30.42 -5.65 2.76
CA THR A 371 -30.84 -6.36 1.54
C THR A 371 -30.44 -7.83 1.58
N LEU A 372 -29.22 -8.14 2.03
CA LEU A 372 -28.77 -9.53 2.24
C LEU A 372 -29.60 -10.26 3.30
N GLU A 373 -29.93 -9.61 4.41
CA GLU A 373 -30.82 -10.19 5.43
C GLU A 373 -32.24 -10.44 4.90
N LYS A 374 -32.75 -9.59 4.01
CA LYS A 374 -34.02 -9.85 3.31
C LYS A 374 -33.91 -11.04 2.36
N ALA A 375 -32.84 -11.11 1.57
CA ALA A 375 -32.60 -12.23 0.67
C ALA A 375 -32.50 -13.57 1.42
N ALA A 376 -31.78 -13.59 2.55
CA ALA A 376 -31.67 -14.75 3.43
C ALA A 376 -33.05 -15.22 3.95
N ARG A 377 -33.88 -14.31 4.45
CA ARG A 377 -35.25 -14.61 4.91
C ARG A 377 -36.15 -15.16 3.79
N ASN A 378 -36.01 -14.65 2.57
CA ASN A 378 -36.77 -15.13 1.42
C ASN A 378 -36.38 -16.57 1.06
N ILE A 379 -35.09 -16.91 1.10
CA ILE A 379 -34.60 -18.28 0.88
C ILE A 379 -35.18 -19.23 1.92
N GLU A 380 -35.16 -18.83 3.20
CA GLU A 380 -35.69 -19.63 4.31
C GLU A 380 -37.20 -19.90 4.14
N THR A 381 -37.97 -18.89 3.71
CA THR A 381 -39.41 -19.03 3.43
C THR A 381 -39.67 -19.97 2.25
N ALA A 382 -38.87 -19.86 1.18
CA ALA A 382 -38.96 -20.74 0.02
C ALA A 382 -38.65 -22.20 0.40
N GLU A 383 -37.68 -22.42 1.28
CA GLU A 383 -37.32 -23.74 1.77
C GLU A 383 -38.46 -24.39 2.57
N VAL A 384 -39.12 -23.62 3.45
CA VAL A 384 -40.30 -24.11 4.21
C VAL A 384 -41.44 -24.50 3.26
N ARG A 385 -41.74 -23.66 2.26
CA ARG A 385 -42.77 -23.97 1.25
C ARG A 385 -42.42 -25.21 0.43
N SER A 386 -41.17 -25.34 0.01
CA SER A 386 -40.67 -26.51 -0.72
C SER A 386 -40.84 -27.79 0.11
N ARG A 387 -40.49 -27.78 1.40
CA ARG A 387 -40.71 -28.91 2.31
C ARG A 387 -42.19 -29.24 2.49
N GLN A 388 -43.07 -28.24 2.58
CA GLN A 388 -44.52 -28.46 2.66
C GLN A 388 -45.09 -29.05 1.36
N MET A 389 -44.65 -28.57 0.21
CA MET A 389 -45.01 -29.13 -1.10
C MET A 389 -44.54 -30.57 -1.26
N ALA A 390 -43.29 -30.87 -0.87
CA ALA A 390 -42.76 -32.24 -0.89
C ALA A 390 -43.56 -33.19 0.02
N ARG A 391 -44.01 -32.72 1.21
CA ARG A 391 -44.89 -33.51 2.09
C ARG A 391 -46.27 -33.78 1.46
N LYS A 392 -46.87 -32.78 0.80
CA LYS A 392 -48.16 -32.95 0.11
C LYS A 392 -48.05 -33.84 -1.13
N LEU A 393 -46.99 -33.74 -1.93
CA LEU A 393 -46.77 -34.66 -3.05
C LEU A 393 -46.62 -36.11 -2.57
N LYS A 394 -45.87 -36.33 -1.49
CA LYS A 394 -45.69 -37.66 -0.89
C LYS A 394 -46.98 -38.28 -0.37
N SER A 395 -47.98 -37.47 0.01
CA SER A 395 -49.32 -37.95 0.39
C SER A 395 -50.23 -38.26 -0.80
N VAL A 396 -49.91 -37.76 -2.01
CA VAL A 396 -50.70 -38.01 -3.22
C VAL A 396 -50.28 -39.31 -3.92
N GLU A 397 -49.05 -39.80 -3.70
CA GLU A 397 -48.55 -41.09 -4.23
C GLU A 397 -49.09 -42.33 -3.49
N ALA A 398 -49.95 -42.17 -2.47
CA ALA A 398 -50.58 -43.27 -1.75
C ALA A 398 -52.11 -43.19 -1.83
N LEU A 399 -52.68 -43.45 -3.01
CA LEU A 399 -54.11 -43.74 -3.18
C LEU A 399 -54.30 -45.10 -3.89
N PRO A 400 -55.10 -46.04 -3.33
CA PRO A 400 -55.29 -47.39 -3.86
C PRO A 400 -55.92 -47.44 -5.26
N ASN A 401 -55.58 -48.50 -5.99
CA ASN A 401 -55.85 -48.80 -7.40
C ASN A 401 -57.34 -48.88 -7.83
N GLU A 402 -58.31 -48.43 -7.04
CA GLU A 402 -59.74 -48.53 -7.36
C GLU A 402 -60.36 -47.27 -8.00
N THR A 403 -59.69 -46.12 -7.95
CA THR A 403 -60.28 -44.86 -8.48
C THR A 403 -59.82 -44.51 -9.90
N ALA A 404 -58.79 -45.19 -10.43
CA ALA A 404 -58.29 -44.96 -11.79
C ALA A 404 -59.25 -45.51 -12.87
N GLN A 405 -60.07 -46.49 -12.53
CA GLN A 405 -61.05 -47.10 -13.44
C GLN A 405 -62.37 -46.33 -13.56
N LEU A 406 -62.61 -45.32 -12.72
CA LEU A 406 -63.76 -44.41 -12.83
C LEU A 406 -63.46 -43.16 -13.70
N LEU A 407 -62.20 -42.86 -13.98
CA LEU A 407 -61.77 -41.71 -14.78
C LEU A 407 -61.39 -42.08 -16.23
N LEU A 408 -61.24 -43.37 -16.53
CA LEU A 408 -61.03 -43.91 -17.88
C LEU A 408 -62.29 -44.69 -18.26
N GLY A 409 -63.29 -43.97 -18.79
CA GLY A 409 -64.65 -44.45 -19.03
C GLY A 409 -64.74 -45.77 -19.80
N GLN A 410 -65.70 -46.61 -19.40
CA GLN A 410 -66.15 -47.75 -20.18
C GLN A 410 -67.08 -47.30 -21.31
N GLU A 411 -66.82 -47.88 -22.49
CA GLU A 411 -67.67 -47.87 -23.67
C GLU A 411 -69.08 -48.42 -23.39
N GLY A 412 -70.02 -47.97 -24.22
CA GLY A 412 -71.35 -48.54 -24.41
C GLY A 412 -72.45 -47.56 -23.98
N ASP A 413 -73.51 -47.34 -24.74
CA ASP A 413 -73.95 -47.84 -26.03
C ASP A 413 -75.14 -46.94 -26.42
N SER A 414 -75.41 -46.88 -27.73
CA SER A 414 -76.64 -46.51 -28.46
C SER A 414 -77.95 -46.32 -27.65
N ASP A 415 -78.94 -45.48 -28.00
CA ASP A 415 -79.65 -45.19 -29.27
C ASP A 415 -80.89 -44.32 -28.88
N PRO A 416 -81.95 -44.06 -29.70
CA PRO A 416 -82.08 -43.68 -31.12
C PRO A 416 -83.03 -42.45 -31.33
N GLU A 417 -83.16 -42.03 -32.60
CA GLU A 417 -84.31 -41.38 -33.27
C GLU A 417 -85.13 -40.25 -32.59
N SER A 418 -85.05 -39.03 -33.14
CA SER A 418 -86.08 -38.44 -34.05
C SER A 418 -85.65 -37.09 -34.62
#